data_AF-A0A7V2HBJ2-F1
#
_entry.id   AF-A0A7V2HBJ2-F1
#
_cell.length_a   1.000
_cell.length_b   1.000
_cell.length_c   1.000
_cell.angle_alpha   90.00
_cell.angle_beta   90.00
_cell.angle_gamma   90.00
#
_symmetry.space_group_name_H-M   'P 1'
#
loop_
_entity.id
_entity.type
_entity.pdbx_description
1 polymer ?
#
loop_
_entity_poly.entity_id
_entity_poly.type
_entity_poly.pdbx_seq_one_letter_code
_entity_poly.pdbx_strand_id
1 'polypeptide(L)'
;MSVLIRVGIRKAILRAGEWVSADPALERLLNETTSAWIRETGGPRLDDREPEKTVAREMAERFHGQLLIYLRTRNRVSMETFVRKRQLEFNFDAFLEVPARVAKPRRLRDARARHSIGAGSKAPRNNGGRPGRSV
;
A
#
# COMPACT_ATOMS: atom_id res chain seq x y z
N MET A 1 -1.05 -23.38 -8.23
CA MET A 1 -0.95 -24.31 -9.38
C MET A 1 0.36 -24.00 -10.08
N SER A 2 0.68 -24.58 -11.24
CA SER A 2 1.70 -23.99 -12.10
C SER A 2 1.35 -24.16 -13.57
N VAL A 3 1.62 -23.13 -14.37
CA VAL A 3 1.32 -23.11 -15.82
C VAL A 3 2.56 -22.64 -16.57
N LEU A 4 2.93 -23.35 -17.63
CA LEU A 4 4.03 -22.97 -18.52
C LEU A 4 3.45 -22.42 -19.82
N ILE A 5 3.88 -21.21 -20.20
CA ILE A 5 3.60 -20.63 -21.51
C ILE A 5 4.90 -20.45 -22.30
N ARG A 6 4.75 -20.36 -23.63
CA ARG A 6 5.79 -19.97 -24.56
C ARG A 6 5.37 -18.71 -25.30
N VAL A 7 6.23 -17.69 -25.32
CA VAL A 7 6.06 -16.45 -26.08
C VAL A 7 7.25 -16.33 -27.01
N GLY A 8 7.03 -16.55 -28.31
CA GLY A 8 8.12 -16.71 -29.28
C GLY A 8 9.05 -17.87 -28.91
N ILE A 9 10.34 -17.56 -28.73
CA ILE A 9 11.38 -18.55 -28.32
C ILE A 9 11.52 -18.67 -26.80
N ARG A 10 10.83 -17.83 -26.03
CA ARG A 10 11.01 -17.68 -24.58
C ARG A 10 9.91 -18.42 -23.83
N LYS A 11 10.23 -18.89 -22.63
CA LYS A 11 9.31 -19.65 -21.77
C LYS A 11 9.15 -18.94 -20.44
N ALA A 12 7.92 -18.94 -19.92
CA ALA A 12 7.60 -18.37 -18.63
C ALA A 12 6.66 -19.31 -17.86
N ILE A 13 6.88 -19.40 -16.55
CA ILE A 13 6.09 -20.20 -15.62
C ILE A 13 5.28 -19.27 -14.74
N LEU A 14 3.96 -19.43 -14.72
CA LEU A 14 3.10 -18.81 -13.73
C LEU A 14 3.00 -19.73 -12.51
N ARG A 15 3.28 -19.20 -11.33
CA ARG A 15 3.09 -19.90 -10.05
C ARG A 15 2.69 -18.89 -8.98
N ALA A 16 1.65 -19.21 -8.21
CA ALA A 16 1.19 -18.34 -7.12
C ALA A 16 0.94 -16.89 -7.59
N GLY A 17 0.39 -16.73 -8.80
CA GLY A 17 0.08 -15.43 -9.37
C GLY A 17 1.26 -14.60 -9.86
N GLU A 18 2.49 -15.15 -9.86
CA GLU A 18 3.70 -14.49 -10.36
C GLU A 18 4.29 -15.26 -11.54
N TRP A 19 4.72 -14.51 -12.56
CA TRP A 19 5.46 -15.05 -13.69
C TRP A 19 6.94 -15.11 -13.36
N VAL A 20 7.57 -16.22 -13.71
CA VAL A 20 9.02 -16.43 -13.63
C VAL A 20 9.53 -16.84 -15.01
N SER A 21 10.58 -16.18 -15.50
CA SER A 21 11.17 -16.44 -16.82
C SER A 21 12.69 -16.29 -16.77
N ALA A 22 13.41 -17.06 -17.60
CA ALA A 22 14.85 -16.91 -17.74
C ALA A 22 15.24 -15.56 -18.40
N ASP A 23 14.31 -14.95 -19.13
CA ASP A 23 14.44 -13.58 -19.63
C ASP A 23 13.74 -12.58 -18.67
N PRO A 24 14.50 -11.69 -17.99
CA PRO A 24 13.95 -10.70 -17.06
C PRO A 24 13.05 -9.65 -17.72
N ALA A 25 13.24 -9.37 -19.01
CA ALA A 25 12.40 -8.41 -19.73
C ALA A 25 10.99 -8.99 -19.93
N LEU A 26 10.91 -10.25 -20.37
CA LEU A 26 9.64 -10.97 -20.50
C LEU A 26 8.96 -11.16 -19.14
N GLU A 27 9.72 -11.51 -18.11
CA GLU A 27 9.18 -11.69 -16.75
C GLU A 27 8.46 -10.42 -16.26
N ARG A 28 9.17 -9.28 -16.33
CA ARG A 28 8.64 -7.98 -15.92
C ARG A 28 7.39 -7.62 -16.72
N LEU A 29 7.47 -7.74 -18.04
CA LEU A 29 6.37 -7.41 -18.95
C LEU A 29 5.11 -8.24 -18.65
N LEU A 30 5.26 -9.56 -18.44
CA LEU A 30 4.14 -10.44 -18.09
C LEU A 30 3.54 -10.07 -16.72
N ASN A 31 4.37 -9.80 -15.72
CA ASN A 31 3.90 -9.42 -14.38
C ASN A 31 3.19 -8.06 -14.37
N GLU A 32 3.73 -7.05 -15.06
CA GLU A 32 3.11 -5.73 -15.21
C GLU A 32 1.77 -5.83 -15.95
N THR A 33 1.76 -6.51 -17.10
CA THR A 33 0.55 -6.68 -17.92
C THR A 33 -0.52 -7.48 -17.18
N THR A 34 -0.13 -8.54 -16.47
CA THR A 34 -1.06 -9.31 -15.63
C THR A 34 -1.66 -8.45 -14.53
N SER A 35 -0.85 -7.62 -13.87
CA SER A 35 -1.31 -6.74 -12.79
C SER A 35 -2.21 -5.62 -13.31
N ALA A 36 -1.93 -5.07 -14.49
CA ALA A 36 -2.78 -4.08 -15.15
C ALA A 36 -4.14 -4.72 -15.52
N TRP A 37 -4.12 -5.87 -16.19
CA TRP A 37 -5.32 -6.61 -16.55
C TRP A 37 -6.20 -6.96 -15.34
N ILE A 38 -5.60 -7.41 -14.23
CA ILE A 38 -6.36 -7.71 -13.00
C ILE A 38 -7.01 -6.44 -12.45
N ARG A 39 -6.33 -5.30 -12.48
CA ARG A 39 -6.90 -4.01 -12.03
C ARG A 39 -8.03 -3.53 -12.93
N GLU A 40 -7.89 -3.71 -14.24
CA GLU A 40 -8.89 -3.27 -15.24
C GLU A 40 -10.14 -4.14 -15.24
N THR A 41 -9.97 -5.46 -15.17
CA THR A 41 -11.06 -6.44 -15.38
C THR A 41 -11.55 -7.10 -14.10
N GLY A 42 -10.83 -6.92 -13.00
CA GLY A 42 -10.96 -7.73 -11.80
C GLY A 42 -10.27 -9.09 -11.89
N GLY A 43 -9.62 -9.44 -13.01
CA GLY A 43 -8.87 -10.69 -13.17
C GLY A 43 -9.76 -11.93 -13.35
N PRO A 44 -9.27 -13.15 -13.01
CA PRO A 44 -10.05 -14.38 -13.18
C PRO A 44 -11.33 -14.34 -12.33
N ARG A 45 -12.36 -15.15 -12.65
CA ARG A 45 -13.58 -15.17 -11.84
C ARG A 45 -13.31 -15.71 -10.43
N LEU A 46 -14.07 -15.24 -9.42
CA LEU A 46 -13.89 -15.69 -8.03
C LEU A 46 -14.27 -17.15 -7.81
N ASP A 47 -15.16 -17.68 -8.65
CA ASP A 47 -15.59 -19.08 -8.66
C ASP A 47 -14.73 -19.97 -9.57
N ASP A 48 -13.69 -19.41 -10.20
CA ASP A 48 -12.83 -20.16 -11.11
C ASP A 48 -12.01 -21.20 -10.34
N ARG A 49 -12.14 -22.47 -10.76
CA ARG A 49 -11.41 -23.60 -10.19
C ARG A 49 -9.93 -23.62 -10.60
N GLU A 50 -9.58 -22.91 -11.68
CA GLU A 50 -8.25 -22.91 -12.27
C GLU A 50 -7.80 -21.46 -12.61
N PRO A 51 -7.75 -20.53 -11.63
CA PRO A 51 -7.52 -19.11 -11.91
C PRO A 51 -6.19 -18.84 -12.61
N GLU A 52 -5.13 -19.57 -12.25
CA GLU A 52 -3.83 -19.46 -12.93
C GLU A 52 -3.89 -19.88 -14.40
N LYS A 53 -4.72 -20.88 -14.76
CA LYS A 53 -4.89 -21.29 -16.16
C LYS A 53 -5.62 -20.22 -16.95
N THR A 54 -6.62 -19.58 -16.34
CA THR A 54 -7.34 -18.46 -16.95
C THR A 54 -6.40 -17.28 -17.19
N VAL A 55 -5.60 -16.90 -16.19
CA VAL A 55 -4.57 -15.85 -16.35
C VAL A 55 -3.55 -16.23 -17.42
N ALA A 56 -3.06 -17.47 -17.41
CA ALA A 56 -2.09 -17.92 -18.40
C ALA A 56 -2.65 -17.96 -19.83
N ARG A 57 -3.93 -18.30 -20.00
CA ARG A 57 -4.61 -18.26 -21.29
C ARG A 57 -4.73 -16.83 -21.79
N GLU A 58 -5.17 -15.91 -20.94
CA GLU A 58 -5.28 -14.48 -21.27
C GLU A 58 -3.92 -13.91 -21.70
N MET A 59 -2.86 -14.17 -20.93
CA MET A 59 -1.52 -13.70 -21.28
C MET A 59 -0.99 -14.37 -22.55
N ALA A 60 -1.23 -15.67 -22.75
CA ALA A 60 -0.87 -16.33 -24.00
C ALA A 60 -1.59 -15.68 -25.20
N GLU A 61 -2.87 -15.31 -25.08
CA GLU A 61 -3.60 -14.64 -26.14
C GLU A 61 -3.03 -13.25 -26.44
N ARG A 62 -2.82 -12.42 -25.43
CA ARG A 62 -2.26 -11.05 -25.57
C ARG A 62 -0.88 -11.00 -26.18
N PHE A 63 -0.04 -11.98 -25.86
CA PHE A 63 1.35 -12.04 -26.33
C PHE A 63 1.54 -12.96 -27.54
N HIS A 64 0.46 -13.42 -28.18
CA HIS A 64 0.51 -14.40 -29.27
C HIS A 64 1.35 -15.64 -28.92
N GLY A 65 1.29 -16.03 -27.64
CA GLY A 65 1.97 -17.18 -27.07
C GLY A 65 1.13 -18.45 -27.12
N GLN A 66 1.70 -19.51 -26.55
CA GLN A 66 1.08 -20.82 -26.46
C GLN A 66 1.19 -21.36 -25.05
N LEU A 67 0.09 -21.90 -24.54
CA LEU A 67 0.07 -22.61 -23.26
C LEU A 67 0.59 -24.03 -23.47
N LEU A 68 1.76 -24.35 -22.91
CA LEU A 68 2.44 -25.62 -23.15
C LEU A 68 2.04 -26.70 -22.14
N ILE A 69 2.08 -26.36 -20.85
CA ILE A 69 1.86 -27.32 -19.77
C ILE A 69 0.99 -26.67 -18.70
N TYR A 70 0.04 -27.45 -18.21
CA TYR A 70 -0.80 -27.10 -17.06
C TYR A 70 -0.65 -28.18 -15.98
N LEU A 71 -0.12 -27.80 -14.82
CA LEU A 71 0.04 -28.68 -13.66
C LEU A 71 -0.95 -28.31 -12.57
N ARG A 72 -1.93 -29.19 -12.37
CA ARG A 72 -2.92 -29.06 -11.31
C ARG A 72 -2.33 -29.48 -9.98
N THR A 73 -1.83 -28.54 -9.17
CA THR A 73 -1.53 -28.81 -7.76
C THR A 73 -2.78 -28.62 -6.90
N ARG A 74 -2.93 -29.45 -5.86
CA ARG A 74 -4.07 -29.45 -4.90
C ARG A 74 -4.15 -28.21 -4.01
N ASN A 75 -3.56 -27.09 -4.40
CA ASN A 75 -3.32 -25.98 -3.51
C ASN A 75 -4.53 -25.03 -3.46
N ARG A 76 -5.29 -25.07 -2.36
CA ARG A 76 -6.42 -24.15 -2.09
C ARG A 76 -6.00 -22.67 -2.03
N VAL A 77 -4.71 -22.40 -1.84
CA VAL A 77 -4.12 -21.07 -1.61
C VAL A 77 -4.06 -20.18 -2.88
N SER A 78 -4.22 -20.74 -4.09
CA SER A 78 -4.05 -19.97 -5.33
C SER A 78 -5.07 -18.83 -5.51
N MET A 79 -6.27 -18.91 -4.93
CA MET A 79 -7.28 -17.85 -5.08
C MET A 79 -6.96 -16.61 -4.25
N GLU A 80 -6.45 -16.80 -3.04
CA GLU A 80 -6.11 -15.69 -2.13
C GLU A 80 -5.12 -14.71 -2.75
N THR A 81 -4.17 -15.21 -3.54
CA THR A 81 -3.20 -14.38 -4.24
C THR A 81 -3.86 -13.41 -5.23
N PHE A 82 -4.84 -13.89 -6.01
CA PHE A 82 -5.52 -13.03 -6.98
C PHE A 82 -6.52 -12.09 -6.32
N VAL A 83 -7.11 -12.48 -5.18
CA VAL A 83 -7.95 -11.57 -4.39
C VAL A 83 -7.11 -10.41 -3.84
N ARG A 84 -5.93 -10.69 -3.28
CA ARG A 84 -5.01 -9.63 -2.81
C ARG A 84 -4.63 -8.66 -3.93
N LYS A 85 -4.36 -9.15 -5.14
CA LYS A 85 -4.01 -8.30 -6.29
C LYS A 85 -5.16 -7.43 -6.82
N ARG A 86 -6.42 -7.74 -6.48
CA ARG A 86 -7.59 -6.90 -6.82
C ARG A 86 -7.83 -5.78 -5.82
N GLN A 87 -7.42 -5.97 -4.58
CA GLN A 87 -7.58 -4.95 -3.56
C GLN A 87 -6.71 -3.76 -3.98
N LEU A 88 -7.35 -2.62 -4.20
CA LEU A 88 -6.64 -1.36 -4.37
C LEU A 88 -5.74 -1.19 -3.14
N GLU A 89 -4.43 -1.10 -3.36
CA GLU A 89 -3.55 -0.59 -2.32
C GLU A 89 -4.00 0.84 -2.04
N PHE A 90 -4.79 1.01 -0.99
CA PHE A 90 -5.15 2.33 -0.49
C PHE A 90 -3.88 2.94 0.09
N ASN A 91 -3.21 3.77 -0.71
CA ASN A 91 -2.13 4.60 -0.22
C ASN A 91 -2.74 5.78 0.55
N PHE A 92 -2.81 5.66 1.87
CA PHE A 92 -3.32 6.72 2.74
C PHE A 92 -2.37 7.93 2.82
N ASP A 93 -1.10 7.80 2.42
CA ASP A 93 -0.13 8.90 2.45
C ASP A 93 -0.44 9.97 1.37
N ALA A 94 -1.05 9.55 0.24
CA ALA A 94 -1.51 10.48 -0.80
C ALA A 94 -2.63 11.42 -0.34
N PHE A 95 -3.31 11.10 0.77
CA PHE A 95 -4.42 11.90 1.31
C PHE A 95 -3.97 12.92 2.38
N LEU A 96 -2.76 12.77 2.94
CA LEU A 96 -2.25 13.61 4.02
C LEU A 96 -1.46 14.85 3.55
N GLU A 97 -1.35 15.08 2.24
CA GLU A 97 -0.93 16.39 1.70
C GLU A 97 -2.06 17.43 1.84
N VAL A 98 -2.54 17.64 3.06
CA VAL A 98 -3.29 18.84 3.41
C VAL A 98 -2.27 19.99 3.36
N PRO A 99 -2.41 20.99 2.48
CA PRO A 99 -1.50 22.12 2.50
C PRO A 99 -1.60 22.78 3.86
N ALA A 100 -0.50 22.80 4.60
CA ALA A 100 -0.31 23.48 5.88
C ALA A 100 -0.38 25.02 5.74
N ARG A 101 -1.38 25.54 5.02
CA ARG A 101 -1.58 26.97 4.72
C ARG A 101 -2.75 27.60 5.46
N VAL A 102 -3.44 26.89 6.34
CA VAL A 102 -4.50 27.50 7.15
C VAL A 102 -4.09 27.50 8.62
N ALA A 103 -3.89 28.73 9.12
CA ALA A 103 -3.73 29.15 10.52
C ALA A 103 -2.33 29.67 10.90
N LYS A 104 -1.94 30.83 10.35
CA LYS A 104 -1.19 31.80 11.15
C LYS A 104 -2.20 32.65 11.92
N PRO A 105 -2.32 32.53 13.26
CA PRO A 105 -3.15 33.45 14.02
C PRO A 105 -2.56 34.86 13.88
N ARG A 106 -3.34 35.74 13.25
CA ARG A 106 -3.03 37.16 13.08
C ARG A 106 -3.04 37.78 14.47
N ARG A 107 -1.85 38.02 15.04
CA ARG A 107 -1.70 38.79 16.28
C ARG A 107 -2.24 40.20 16.03
N LEU A 108 -3.48 40.45 16.43
CA LEU A 108 -4.04 41.78 16.54
C LEU A 108 -3.47 42.39 17.82
N ARG A 109 -2.43 43.21 17.66
CA ARG A 109 -2.07 44.21 18.67
C ARG A 109 -2.94 45.45 18.46
N ASP A 110 -3.10 46.18 19.56
CA ASP A 110 -3.62 47.53 19.72
C ASP A 110 -5.12 47.60 20.03
N ALA A 111 -5.62 48.32 21.05
CA ALA A 111 -5.00 49.19 22.04
C ALA A 111 -6.04 49.60 23.11
N ARG A 112 -5.55 50.08 24.28
CA ARG A 112 -6.17 51.05 25.21
C ARG A 112 -7.43 50.56 25.98
N ALA A 113 -7.72 50.94 27.23
CA ALA A 113 -7.24 51.95 28.17
C ALA A 113 -7.78 51.57 29.58
N ARG A 114 -6.96 51.70 30.65
CA ARG A 114 -7.08 52.68 31.76
C ARG A 114 -8.06 52.36 32.91
N HIS A 115 -7.51 52.45 34.13
CA HIS A 115 -8.10 52.69 35.47
C HIS A 115 -9.07 51.59 35.99
N SER A 116 -9.04 51.14 37.24
CA SER A 116 -8.74 51.78 38.53
C SER A 116 -8.41 50.71 39.61
N ILE A 117 -7.43 50.99 40.49
CA ILE A 117 -7.55 51.17 41.96
C ILE A 117 -7.89 49.91 42.78
N GLY A 118 -7.02 49.58 43.75
CA GLY A 118 -7.49 49.17 45.08
C GLY A 118 -6.80 48.00 45.78
N ALA A 119 -5.81 48.35 46.62
CA ALA A 119 -5.63 47.87 48.01
C ALA A 119 -5.18 46.42 48.32
N GLY A 120 -4.18 46.34 49.21
CA GLY A 120 -4.05 45.28 50.22
C GLY A 120 -2.79 44.43 50.12
N SER A 121 -1.63 44.90 50.61
CA SER A 121 -1.10 44.56 51.95
C SER A 121 -1.00 43.06 52.29
N LYS A 122 0.22 42.50 52.24
CA LYS A 122 0.98 41.88 53.36
C LYS A 122 1.96 40.81 52.87
N ALA A 123 3.25 41.08 53.06
CA ALA A 123 4.26 40.08 53.45
C ALA A 123 4.03 39.71 54.95
N PRO A 124 4.71 38.73 55.61
CA PRO A 124 5.98 38.07 55.23
C PRO A 124 6.12 36.56 55.61
N ARG A 125 7.30 35.98 55.28
CA ARG A 125 8.01 34.86 55.99
C ARG A 125 7.31 33.47 55.94
N ASN A 126 7.91 32.29 56.09
CA ASN A 126 9.20 31.81 56.60
C ASN A 126 9.44 30.35 56.14
N ASN A 127 10.72 29.93 56.13
CA ASN A 127 11.28 28.60 56.44
C ASN A 127 10.75 27.28 55.84
N GLY A 128 11.68 26.48 55.30
CA GLY A 128 11.60 25.02 55.45
C GLY A 128 12.42 24.18 54.48
N GLY A 129 13.66 23.83 54.84
CA GLY A 129 14.20 22.47 54.66
C GLY A 129 14.86 22.06 53.33
N ARG A 130 16.19 22.10 53.30
CA ARG A 130 17.02 20.97 52.81
C ARG A 130 17.07 19.92 53.95
N PRO A 131 17.14 18.59 53.70
CA PRO A 131 18.29 17.92 53.06
C PRO A 131 17.88 16.77 52.10
N GLY A 132 18.64 16.41 51.06
CA GLY A 132 19.83 15.56 51.13
C GLY A 132 19.55 14.17 50.51
N ARG A 133 20.61 13.47 50.04
CA ARG A 133 20.69 12.11 49.43
C ARG A 133 20.30 12.01 47.94
N SER A 134 21.04 11.37 47.04
CA SER A 134 22.09 10.33 47.15
C SER A 134 23.00 10.34 45.91
N VAL A 135 24.30 10.08 46.08
CA VAL A 135 25.11 9.22 45.20
C VAL A 135 25.99 8.38 46.11
#